data_AF-A0A3B0XFT0-F1
#
_entry.id   AF-A0A3B0XFT0-F1
#
_cell.length_a   1.000
_cell.length_b   1.000
_cell.length_c   1.000
_cell.angle_alpha   90.00
_cell.angle_beta   90.00
_cell.angle_gamma   90.00
#
_symmetry.space_group_name_H-M   'P 1'
#
loop_
_entity.id
_entity.type
_entity.pdbx_description
1 polymer ?
#
loop_
_entity_poly.entity_id
_entity_poly.type
_entity_poly.pdbx_seq_one_letter_code
_entity_poly.pdbx_strand_id
1 'polypeptide(L)'
;MEMKLKFSFDECAKLAVENPAAFEEYRKQLLEHEIQCSNPCNQRRLKGVQFEIDMARRKSKTPMASCLKVYALMMDYFYDKHLPIVNNCDVRQYAESSMKNNKKADVVRFPD
;
A
#
# COMPACT_ATOMS: atom_id res chain seq x y z
N MET A 1 -7.66 2.78 -16.62
CA MET A 1 -8.63 3.89 -16.70
C MET A 1 -8.27 4.81 -15.55
N GLU A 2 -7.77 6.01 -15.81
CA GLU A 2 -7.43 6.95 -14.73
C GLU A 2 -8.70 7.33 -13.97
N MET A 3 -8.76 7.01 -12.68
CA MET A 3 -9.79 7.61 -11.82
C MET A 3 -9.35 9.02 -11.47
N LYS A 4 -10.04 10.01 -12.04
CA LYS A 4 -9.99 11.36 -11.50
C LYS A 4 -10.61 11.36 -10.11
N LEU A 5 -9.90 11.94 -9.15
CA LEU A 5 -10.49 12.33 -7.86
C LEU A 5 -11.75 13.14 -8.15
N LYS A 6 -12.90 12.57 -7.80
CA LYS A 6 -14.23 13.19 -7.98
C LYS A 6 -14.34 14.50 -7.18
N PHE A 7 -13.65 14.56 -6.06
CA PHE A 7 -13.63 15.69 -5.15
C PHE A 7 -12.18 16.14 -4.91
N SER A 8 -11.99 17.45 -4.88
CA SER A 8 -10.78 18.09 -4.34
C SER A 8 -10.61 17.82 -2.84
N PHE A 9 -9.45 18.17 -2.30
CA PHE A 9 -9.19 18.06 -0.86
C PHE A 9 -10.21 18.87 -0.03
N ASP A 10 -10.49 20.11 -0.44
CA ASP A 10 -11.40 20.99 0.28
C ASP A 10 -12.84 20.45 0.27
N GLU A 11 -13.26 19.85 -0.85
CA GLU A 11 -14.57 19.19 -0.96
C GLU A 11 -14.66 17.93 -0.09
N CYS A 12 -13.59 17.14 -0.04
CA CYS A 12 -13.49 16.00 0.88
C CYS A 12 -13.58 16.44 2.35
N ALA A 13 -12.87 17.53 2.71
CA ALA A 13 -12.88 18.07 4.06
C ALA A 13 -14.28 18.59 4.45
N LYS A 14 -14.95 19.32 3.55
CA LYS A 14 -16.34 19.75 3.74
C LYS A 14 -17.29 18.57 3.92
N LEU A 15 -17.19 17.57 3.04
CA LEU A 15 -18.01 16.37 3.10
C LEU A 15 -17.81 15.60 4.42
N ALA A 16 -16.58 15.52 4.92
CA ALA A 16 -16.28 14.86 6.20
C ALA A 16 -16.92 15.56 7.41
N VAL A 17 -17.13 16.88 7.35
CA VAL A 17 -17.79 17.66 8.41
C VAL A 17 -19.31 17.58 8.27
N GLU A 18 -19.83 17.79 7.06
CA GLU A 18 -21.28 17.90 6.82
C GLU A 18 -21.96 16.52 6.79
N ASN A 19 -21.32 15.51 6.21
CA ASN A 19 -21.85 14.16 6.10
C ASN A 19 -20.73 13.10 6.23
N PRO A 20 -20.29 12.80 7.46
CA PRO A 20 -19.22 11.85 7.72
C PRO A 20 -19.47 10.45 7.11
N ALA A 21 -20.73 10.01 7.06
CA ALA A 21 -21.09 8.72 6.49
C ALA A 21 -20.88 8.67 4.97
N ALA A 22 -21.29 9.72 4.26
CA ALA A 22 -21.05 9.84 2.81
C ALA A 22 -19.55 9.92 2.48
N PHE A 23 -18.78 10.62 3.31
CA PHE A 23 -17.32 10.66 3.16
C PHE A 23 -16.68 9.27 3.32
N GLU A 24 -17.05 8.51 4.35
CA GLU A 24 -16.51 7.16 4.55
C GLU A 24 -16.89 6.20 3.43
N GLU A 25 -18.09 6.33 2.86
CA GLU A 25 -18.51 5.54 1.71
C GLU A 25 -17.68 5.89 0.46
N TYR A 26 -17.52 7.19 0.18
CA TYR A 26 -16.66 7.64 -0.91
C TYR A 26 -15.21 7.15 -0.76
N ARG A 27 -14.65 7.26 0.46
CA ARG A 27 -13.30 6.77 0.77
C ARG A 27 -13.14 5.28 0.48
N LYS A 28 -14.12 4.44 0.88
CA LYS A 28 -14.08 3.00 0.63
C LYS A 28 -14.11 2.69 -0.86
N GLN A 29 -14.97 3.37 -1.63
CA GLN A 29 -15.07 3.19 -3.07
C GLN A 29 -13.76 3.54 -3.77
N LEU A 30 -13.13 4.65 -3.37
CA LEU A 30 -11.82 5.06 -3.90
C LEU A 30 -10.76 3.99 -3.61
N LEU A 31 -10.69 3.49 -2.39
CA LEU A 31 -9.70 2.48 -2.00
C LEU A 31 -9.93 1.13 -2.69
N GLU A 32 -11.17 0.65 -2.76
CA GLU A 32 -11.46 -0.61 -3.46
C GLU A 32 -11.15 -0.48 -4.96
N HIS A 33 -11.44 0.66 -5.59
CA HIS A 33 -11.02 0.91 -6.97
C HIS A 33 -9.50 0.82 -7.13
N GLU A 34 -8.73 1.54 -6.30
CA GLU A 34 -7.26 1.52 -6.38
C GLU A 34 -6.70 0.10 -6.18
N ILE A 35 -7.27 -0.66 -5.25
CA ILE A 35 -6.91 -2.06 -5.04
C ILE A 35 -7.25 -2.89 -6.29
N GLN A 36 -8.43 -2.73 -6.88
CA GLN A 36 -8.84 -3.48 -8.08
C GLN A 36 -8.02 -3.13 -9.32
N CYS A 37 -7.61 -1.86 -9.46
CA CYS A 37 -6.74 -1.42 -10.55
C CYS A 37 -5.26 -1.79 -10.35
N SER A 38 -4.85 -2.13 -9.12
CA SER A 38 -3.52 -2.65 -8.86
C SER A 38 -3.32 -4.04 -9.50
N ASN A 39 -2.05 -4.43 -9.68
CA ASN A 39 -1.70 -5.73 -10.24
C ASN A 39 -2.37 -6.88 -9.44
N PRO A 40 -3.04 -7.85 -10.09
CA PRO A 40 -3.69 -8.99 -9.44
C PRO A 40 -2.89 -9.66 -8.32
N CYS A 41 -1.57 -9.79 -8.47
CA CYS A 41 -0.71 -10.40 -7.45
C CYS A 41 -0.66 -9.61 -6.13
N ASN A 42 -0.86 -8.28 -6.20
CA ASN A 42 -0.79 -7.38 -5.06
C ASN A 42 -2.15 -7.17 -4.40
N GLN A 43 -3.26 -7.41 -5.09
CA GLN A 43 -4.61 -7.12 -4.59
C GLN A 43 -4.88 -7.79 -3.24
N ARG A 44 -4.54 -9.08 -3.09
CA ARG A 44 -4.71 -9.80 -1.83
C ARG A 44 -3.94 -9.14 -0.68
N ARG A 45 -2.70 -8.73 -0.94
CA ARG A 45 -1.85 -8.09 0.06
C ARG A 45 -2.38 -6.70 0.42
N LEU A 46 -2.76 -5.91 -0.58
CA LEU A 46 -3.32 -4.58 -0.38
C LEU A 46 -4.64 -4.62 0.40
N LYS A 47 -5.51 -5.62 0.17
CA LYS A 47 -6.72 -5.83 0.99
C LYS A 47 -6.36 -6.10 2.46
N GLY A 48 -5.30 -6.87 2.72
CA GLY A 48 -4.77 -7.10 4.07
C GLY A 48 -4.28 -5.81 4.74
N VAL A 49 -3.46 -5.02 4.03
CA VAL A 49 -2.96 -3.72 4.53
C VAL A 49 -4.12 -2.77 4.80
N GLN A 50 -5.09 -2.69 3.90
CA GLN A 50 -6.28 -1.87 4.07
C GLN A 50 -7.08 -2.27 5.32
N PHE A 51 -7.22 -3.58 5.57
CA PHE A 51 -7.86 -4.08 6.78
C PHE A 51 -7.09 -3.68 8.06
N GLU A 52 -5.76 -3.77 8.07
CA GLU A 52 -4.94 -3.34 9.20
C GLU A 52 -5.13 -1.83 9.49
N ILE A 53 -5.12 -1.00 8.45
CA ILE A 53 -5.37 0.45 8.57
C ILE A 53 -6.77 0.69 9.13
N ASP A 54 -7.80 0.06 8.58
CA ASP A 54 -9.18 0.22 9.06
C ASP A 54 -9.33 -0.21 10.52
N MET A 55 -8.64 -1.28 10.94
CA MET A 55 -8.63 -1.71 12.32
C MET A 55 -7.85 -0.77 13.24
N ALA A 56 -6.73 -0.21 12.78
CA ALA A 56 -5.98 0.80 13.51
C ALA A 56 -6.84 2.06 13.74
N ARG A 57 -7.61 2.48 12.73
CA ARG A 57 -8.58 3.58 12.83
C ARG A 57 -9.67 3.28 13.85
N ARG A 58 -10.36 2.14 13.71
CA ARG A 58 -11.48 1.73 14.58
C ARG A 58 -11.08 1.55 16.05
N LYS A 59 -9.89 1.01 16.32
CA LYS A 59 -9.39 0.78 17.69
C LYS A 59 -8.84 2.04 18.36
N SER A 60 -8.67 3.13 17.63
CA SER A 60 -8.10 4.36 18.17
C SER A 60 -9.16 5.21 18.85
N LYS A 61 -8.84 5.69 20.06
CA LYS A 61 -9.76 6.50 20.86
C LYS A 61 -9.93 7.92 20.32
N THR A 62 -8.96 8.42 19.54
CA THR A 62 -8.97 9.77 18.97
C THR A 62 -8.45 9.75 17.53
N PRO A 63 -8.86 10.73 16.69
CA PRO A 63 -8.34 10.86 15.33
C PRO A 63 -6.82 11.01 15.26
N MET A 64 -6.22 11.77 16.20
CA MET A 64 -4.77 11.94 16.26
C MET A 64 -4.04 10.63 16.60
N ALA A 65 -4.56 9.86 17.56
CA ALA A 65 -3.99 8.55 17.88
C ALA A 65 -4.08 7.59 16.68
N SER A 66 -5.18 7.65 15.92
CA SER A 66 -5.30 6.91 14.67
C SER A 66 -4.25 7.32 13.65
N CYS A 67 -4.03 8.63 13.48
CA CYS A 67 -3.05 9.16 12.53
C CYS A 67 -1.63 8.66 12.86
N LEU A 68 -1.22 8.74 14.13
CA LEU A 68 0.08 8.25 14.58
C LEU A 68 0.25 6.75 14.35
N LYS A 69 -0.79 5.94 14.60
CA LYS A 69 -0.73 4.49 14.33
C LYS A 69 -0.61 4.18 12.84
N VAL A 70 -1.37 4.87 11.99
CA VAL A 70 -1.28 4.67 10.54
C VAL A 70 0.10 5.11 10.04
N TYR A 71 0.64 6.22 10.54
CA TYR A 71 1.99 6.66 10.23
C TYR A 71 3.06 5.63 10.66
N ALA A 72 2.96 5.08 11.87
CA ALA A 72 3.84 4.01 12.33
C ALA A 72 3.79 2.79 11.41
N LEU A 73 2.58 2.31 11.06
CA LEU A 73 2.42 1.22 10.09
C LEU A 73 3.11 1.56 8.77
N MET A 74 2.90 2.75 8.23
CA MET A 74 3.56 3.18 6.98
C MET A 74 5.09 3.14 7.09
N MET A 75 5.65 3.58 8.21
CA MET A 75 7.10 3.54 8.45
C MET A 75 7.60 2.09 8.60
N ASP A 76 6.86 1.22 9.31
CA ASP A 76 7.19 -0.20 9.43
C ASP A 76 7.20 -0.87 8.05
N TYR A 77 6.21 -0.57 7.22
CA TYR A 77 6.15 -1.02 5.82
C TYR A 77 7.30 -0.48 4.97
N PHE A 78 7.88 0.67 5.31
CA PHE A 78 8.99 1.28 4.57
C PHE A 78 10.35 0.72 5.00
N TYR A 79 10.58 0.57 6.31
CA TYR A 79 11.87 0.21 6.88
C TYR A 79 12.05 -1.30 7.12
N ASP A 80 11.01 -1.99 7.59
CA ASP A 80 11.10 -3.40 8.00
C ASP A 80 10.83 -4.33 6.80
N LYS A 81 9.96 -3.88 5.90
CA LYS A 81 9.69 -4.52 4.61
C LYS A 81 10.26 -3.65 3.51
N HIS A 82 11.57 -3.75 3.25
CA HIS A 82 12.17 -3.15 2.06
C HIS A 82 11.23 -3.34 0.84
N LEU A 83 11.17 -2.31 0.00
CA LEU A 83 10.21 -2.09 -1.07
C LEU A 83 10.33 -2.94 -2.35
N PRO A 84 11.04 -4.10 -2.50
CA PRO A 84 10.97 -4.83 -3.76
C PRO A 84 9.56 -5.27 -4.14
N ILE A 85 8.61 -5.37 -3.20
CA ILE A 85 7.41 -6.20 -3.37
C ILE A 85 6.17 -5.43 -3.84
N VAL A 86 6.17 -4.09 -3.78
CA VAL A 86 5.03 -3.31 -4.31
C VAL A 86 5.14 -3.19 -5.84
N ASN A 87 6.38 -3.22 -6.37
CA ASN A 87 6.65 -3.18 -7.81
C ASN A 87 7.14 -4.51 -8.42
N ASN A 88 7.73 -5.44 -7.66
CA ASN A 88 7.93 -6.80 -8.17
C ASN A 88 6.67 -7.62 -7.94
N CYS A 89 5.75 -7.49 -8.88
CA CYS A 89 4.91 -8.61 -9.24
C CYS A 89 5.73 -9.71 -9.94
N ASP A 90 6.81 -10.16 -9.32
CA ASP A 90 7.29 -11.53 -9.48
C ASP A 90 8.41 -11.87 -8.51
N VAL A 91 8.10 -12.72 -7.53
CA VAL A 91 9.16 -13.43 -6.78
C VAL A 91 9.37 -14.85 -7.34
N ARG A 92 8.54 -15.29 -8.30
CA ARG A 92 8.62 -16.62 -8.92
C ARG A 92 9.36 -16.59 -10.26
N GLN A 93 9.09 -15.66 -11.18
CA GLN A 93 9.85 -15.50 -12.43
C GLN A 93 11.30 -15.06 -12.22
N TYR A 94 11.63 -14.25 -11.20
CA TYR A 94 13.02 -13.83 -10.97
C TYR A 94 13.89 -14.98 -10.44
N ALA A 95 13.32 -15.83 -9.57
CA ALA A 95 13.97 -17.06 -9.11
C ALA A 95 14.15 -18.07 -10.26
N GLU A 96 13.13 -18.25 -11.10
CA GLU A 96 13.18 -19.17 -12.25
C GLU A 96 14.12 -18.70 -13.38
N SER A 97 14.27 -17.38 -13.57
CA SER A 97 15.19 -16.79 -14.56
C SER A 97 16.65 -16.82 -14.07
N SER A 98 16.88 -16.68 -12.77
CA SER A 98 18.21 -16.80 -12.15
C SER A 98 18.76 -18.23 -12.21
N MET A 99 17.90 -19.25 -12.10
CA MET A 99 18.31 -20.66 -12.23
C MET A 99 18.61 -21.10 -13.68
N LYS A 100 18.13 -20.37 -14.70
CA LYS A 100 18.39 -20.69 -16.11
C LYS A 100 19.65 -20.03 -16.68
N ASN A 101 20.18 -18.98 -16.04
CA ASN A 101 21.43 -18.33 -16.43
C ASN A 101 22.57 -18.74 -15.50
N ASN A 102 22.92 -20.03 -15.52
CA ASN A 102 24.09 -20.55 -14.80
C ASN A 102 25.39 -20.22 -15.57
N LYS A 103 25.65 -18.94 -15.80
CA LYS A 103 27.02 -18.46 -16.02
C LYS A 103 27.50 -17.97 -14.66
N LYS A 104 28.43 -18.72 -14.07
CA LYS A 104 29.03 -18.44 -12.76
C LYS A 104 29.38 -16.94 -12.67
N ALA A 105 28.88 -16.27 -11.64
CA ALA A 105 29.22 -14.87 -11.40
C ALA A 105 30.70 -14.76 -11.02
N ASP A 106 31.40 -13.79 -11.61
CA ASP A 106 32.81 -13.57 -11.36
C ASP A 106 33.00 -12.93 -9.97
N VAL A 107 33.90 -13.49 -9.17
CA VAL A 107 34.12 -13.02 -7.79
C VAL A 107 34.96 -11.74 -7.85
N VAL A 108 34.30 -10.59 -7.70
CA VAL A 108 34.98 -9.31 -7.54
C VAL A 108 35.61 -9.29 -6.13
N ARG A 109 36.93 -9.39 -6.06
CA ARG A 109 37.67 -9.15 -4.82
C ARG A 109 37.78 -7.65 -4.57
N PHE A 110 37.43 -7.23 -3.36
CA PHE A 110 37.66 -5.87 -2.90
C PHE A 110 39.11 -5.72 -2.41
N PRO A 111 39.77 -4.58 -2.68
CA PRO A 111 41.10 -4.29 -2.14
C PRO A 111 41.05 -4.15 -0.61
N ASP A 112 42.14 -4.56 0.05
CA ASP A 112 42.37 -4.39 1.49
C ASP A 112 42.53 -2.91 1.89
#